data_AF-X1S5G9-F1
#
_entry.id   AF-X1S5G9-F1
#
_cell.length_a   1.000
_cell.length_b   1.000
_cell.length_c   1.000
_cell.angle_alpha   90.00
_cell.angle_beta   90.00
_cell.angle_gamma   90.00
#
_symmetry.space_group_name_H-M   'P 1'
#
loop_
_entity.id
_entity.type
_entity.pdbx_description
1 polymer ?
#
loop_
_entity_poly.entity_id
_entity_poly.type
_entity_poly.pdbx_seq_one_letter_code
_entity_poly.pdbx_strand_id
1 'polypeptide(L)'
;MDQTAIAKTEGLVTTSELLRESGISPGDLKNWGHKGLLPPCSGYQFKHGRGCRWYYPAWAVERARDIKRMKAEGYSGQQIHEA
;
A
#
# COMPACT_ATOMS: atom_id res chain seq x y z
N MET A 1 26.43 -5.37 1.78
CA MET A 1 25.12 -4.94 1.22
C MET A 1 24.37 -4.33 2.37
N ASP A 2 24.49 -3.01 2.49
CA ASP A 2 24.11 -2.21 3.65
C ASP A 2 22.62 -2.23 3.95
N GLN A 3 22.32 -2.60 5.19
CA GLN A 3 21.06 -2.39 5.88
C GLN A 3 20.81 -0.88 5.96
N THR A 4 19.99 -0.33 5.05
CA THR A 4 19.45 1.01 5.23
C THR A 4 18.16 0.92 6.05
N ALA A 5 18.33 1.28 7.31
CA ALA A 5 17.32 1.54 8.31
C ALA A 5 16.11 2.29 7.75
N ILE A 6 14.96 1.62 7.72
CA ILE A 6 13.66 2.27 7.85
C ILE A 6 13.26 1.98 9.29
N ALA A 7 13.27 3.03 10.11
CA ALA A 7 12.76 2.96 11.47
C ALA A 7 11.28 2.53 11.40
N LYS A 8 11.05 1.23 11.57
CA LYS A 8 9.73 0.63 11.57
C LYS A 8 8.96 1.24 12.74
N THR A 9 8.00 2.11 12.44
CA THR A 9 6.77 2.14 13.24
C THR A 9 6.26 0.70 13.20
N GLU A 10 6.43 -0.06 14.28
CA GLU A 10 6.36 -1.52 14.28
C GLU A 10 5.10 -2.03 13.54
N GLY A 11 5.28 -2.48 12.30
CA GLY A 11 4.21 -3.05 11.47
C GLY A 11 3.41 -2.08 10.59
N LEU A 12 3.66 -0.78 10.56
CA LEU A 12 2.93 0.20 9.73
C LEU A 12 3.85 1.03 8.82
N VAL A 13 3.36 1.34 7.62
CA VAL A 13 3.97 2.23 6.61
C VAL A 13 2.97 3.31 6.19
N THR A 14 3.46 4.50 5.88
CA THR A 14 2.65 5.58 5.32
C THR A 14 2.29 5.32 3.86
N THR A 15 1.29 6.04 3.34
CA THR A 15 1.01 6.06 1.88
C THR A 15 2.26 6.33 1.05
N SER A 16 3.07 7.31 1.44
CA SER A 16 4.26 7.70 0.68
C SER A 16 5.30 6.58 0.64
N GLU A 17 5.53 5.90 1.77
CA GLU A 17 6.42 4.73 1.84
C GLU A 17 5.86 3.59 1.00
N LEU A 18 4.56 3.29 1.11
CA LEU A 18 3.92 2.25 0.31
C LEU A 18 4.09 2.50 -1.19
N LEU A 19 3.79 3.71 -1.66
CA LEU A 19 3.92 4.06 -3.08
C LEU A 19 5.38 3.96 -3.54
N ARG A 20 6.32 4.49 -2.75
CA ARG A 20 7.75 4.46 -3.07
C ARG A 20 8.30 3.03 -3.14
N GLU A 21 7.93 2.18 -2.19
CA GLU A 21 8.49 0.84 -2.07
C GLU A 21 7.81 -0.17 -2.98
N SER A 22 6.49 -0.08 -3.18
CA SER A 22 5.77 -0.98 -4.08
C SER A 22 5.88 -0.55 -5.56
N GLY A 23 6.19 0.73 -5.80
CA GLY A 23 6.28 1.30 -7.14
C GLY A 23 4.93 1.36 -7.87
N ILE A 24 3.82 1.35 -7.14
CA ILE A 24 2.47 1.54 -7.69
C ILE A 24 2.12 3.03 -7.75
N SER A 25 1.17 3.40 -8.61
CA SER A 25 0.70 4.78 -8.68
C SER A 25 -0.33 5.10 -7.58
N PRO A 26 -0.55 6.38 -7.23
CA PRO A 26 -1.67 6.78 -6.37
C PRO A 26 -3.04 6.34 -6.91
N GLY A 27 -3.18 6.26 -8.24
CA GLY A 27 -4.39 5.77 -8.90
C GLY A 27 -4.63 4.29 -8.66
N ASP A 28 -3.57 3.47 -8.73
CA ASP A 28 -3.62 2.05 -8.38
C ASP A 28 -4.01 1.85 -6.92
N LEU A 29 -3.35 2.57 -6.01
CA LEU A 29 -3.65 2.51 -4.58
C LEU A 29 -5.13 2.79 -4.30
N LYS A 30 -5.68 3.86 -4.90
CA LYS A 30 -7.09 4.21 -4.76
C LYS A 30 -8.00 3.12 -5.33
N ASN A 31 -7.77 2.70 -6.58
CA ASN A 31 -8.59 1.70 -7.27
C ASN A 31 -8.59 0.35 -6.54
N TRP A 32 -7.42 -0.12 -6.12
CA TRP A 32 -7.24 -1.41 -5.45
C TRP A 32 -7.74 -1.39 -4.01
N GLY A 33 -7.61 -0.26 -3.30
CA GLY A 33 -8.25 -0.05 -2.01
C GLY A 33 -9.78 -0.11 -2.11
N HIS A 34 -10.38 0.59 -3.08
CA HIS A 34 -11.83 0.52 -3.31
C HIS A 34 -12.34 -0.88 -3.68
N LYS A 35 -11.50 -1.69 -4.35
CA LYS A 35 -11.82 -3.07 -4.74
C LYS A 35 -11.50 -4.11 -3.66
N GLY A 36 -10.97 -3.70 -2.51
CA GLY A 36 -10.58 -4.61 -1.43
C GLY A 36 -9.41 -5.53 -1.79
N LEU A 37 -8.56 -5.14 -2.75
CA LEU A 37 -7.35 -5.91 -3.09
C LEU A 37 -6.18 -5.61 -2.15
N LEU A 38 -6.19 -4.42 -1.57
CA LEU A 38 -5.24 -3.99 -0.54
C LEU A 38 -5.91 -3.99 0.84
N PRO A 39 -5.13 -4.17 1.92
CA PRO A 39 -5.67 -4.09 3.27
C PRO A 39 -6.28 -2.70 3.56
N PRO A 40 -7.23 -2.63 4.50
CA PRO A 40 -7.75 -1.36 4.96
C PRO A 40 -6.62 -0.50 5.54
N CYS A 41 -6.71 0.81 5.30
CA CYS A 41 -5.79 1.77 5.87
C CYS A 41 -6.38 2.41 7.13
N SER A 42 -5.52 2.73 8.09
CA SER A 42 -5.89 3.53 9.26
C SER A 42 -5.54 4.99 8.99
N GLY A 43 -6.54 5.86 9.04
CA GLY A 43 -6.36 7.31 8.89
C GLY A 43 -6.09 7.97 10.23
N TYR A 44 -5.05 8.79 10.29
CA TYR A 44 -4.82 9.74 11.38
C TYR A 44 -5.07 11.16 10.87
N GLN A 45 -6.09 11.83 11.41
CA GLN A 45 -6.33 13.23 11.15
C GLN A 45 -5.55 14.09 12.15
N PHE A 46 -4.74 15.02 11.67
CA PHE A 46 -3.99 15.92 12.56
C PHE A 46 -4.96 16.89 13.25
N LYS A 47 -4.99 16.89 14.60
CA LYS A 47 -5.92 17.73 15.38
C LYS A 47 -5.71 19.25 15.22
N HIS A 48 -4.53 19.69 14.80
CA HIS A 48 -4.17 21.12 14.66
C HIS A 48 -3.60 21.47 13.26
N GLY A 49 -3.91 20.69 12.23
CA GLY A 49 -3.44 20.97 10.86
C GLY A 49 -4.37 20.39 9.80
N ARG A 50 -4.47 21.06 8.63
CA ARG A 50 -5.24 20.59 7.47
C ARG A 50 -4.57 19.40 6.79
N GLY A 51 -4.44 18.27 7.49
CA GLY A 51 -3.81 17.08 6.94
C GLY A 51 -4.41 15.80 7.50
N CYS A 52 -4.44 14.79 6.65
CA CYS A 52 -4.67 13.40 7.03
C CYS A 52 -3.43 12.61 6.63
N ARG A 53 -2.95 11.71 7.50
CA ARG A 53 -1.93 10.74 7.17
C ARG A 53 -2.55 9.35 7.23
N TRP A 54 -2.37 8.59 6.16
CA TRP A 54 -2.86 7.21 6.07
C TRP A 54 -1.71 6.26 6.31
N TYR A 55 -1.98 5.24 7.10
CA TYR A 55 -1.05 4.16 7.39
C TYR A 55 -1.63 2.82 6.93
N TYR A 56 -0.76 1.97 6.43
CA TYR A 56 -1.02 0.62 5.95
C TYR A 56 -0.15 -0.34 6.73
N PRO A 57 -0.55 -1.60 6.90
CA PRO A 57 0.36 -2.60 7.43
C PRO A 57 1.57 -2.76 6.49
N ALA A 58 2.75 -3.01 7.04
CA ALA A 58 3.98 -3.08 6.25
C ALA A 58 3.92 -4.14 5.13
N TRP A 59 3.24 -5.27 5.37
CA TRP A 59 3.03 -6.31 4.36
C TRP A 59 2.18 -5.85 3.15
N ALA A 60 1.46 -4.72 3.27
CA ALA A 60 0.72 -4.13 2.14
C ALA A 60 1.66 -3.74 0.98
N VAL A 61 2.94 -3.47 1.26
CA VAL A 61 3.97 -3.20 0.23
C VAL A 61 4.17 -4.43 -0.65
N GLU A 62 4.32 -5.61 -0.05
CA GLU A 62 4.52 -6.87 -0.77
C GLU A 62 3.26 -7.24 -1.55
N ARG A 63 2.09 -7.15 -0.92
CA ARG A 63 0.80 -7.37 -1.61
C ARG A 63 0.63 -6.43 -2.81
N ALA A 64 0.99 -5.15 -2.68
CA ALA A 64 0.93 -4.21 -3.79
C ALA A 64 1.87 -4.59 -4.95
N ARG A 65 3.08 -5.10 -4.66
CA ARG A 65 4.00 -5.60 -5.69
C ARG A 65 3.43 -6.84 -6.39
N ASP A 66 2.85 -7.76 -5.64
CA ASP A 66 2.22 -8.96 -6.20
C ASP A 66 1.03 -8.62 -7.09
N ILE A 67 0.14 -7.72 -6.67
CA ILE A 67 -0.97 -7.24 -7.49
C ILE A 67 -0.43 -6.61 -8.78
N LYS A 68 0.58 -5.75 -8.69
CA LYS A 68 1.20 -5.14 -9.87
C LYS A 68 1.74 -6.19 -10.85
N ARG A 69 2.41 -7.23 -10.35
CA ARG A 69 2.92 -8.35 -11.17
C ARG A 69 1.78 -9.13 -11.82
N MET A 70 0.78 -9.55 -11.05
CA MET A 70 -0.39 -10.28 -11.55
C MET A 70 -1.17 -9.47 -12.60
N LYS A 71 -1.33 -8.16 -12.39
CA LYS A 71 -1.94 -7.27 -13.39
C LYS A 71 -1.12 -7.22 -14.70
N ALA A 72 0.21 -7.24 -14.61
CA ALA A 72 1.08 -7.29 -15.79
C ALA A 72 1.02 -8.65 -16.53
N GLU A 73 0.76 -9.73 -15.80
CA GLU A 73 0.52 -11.08 -16.33
C GLU A 73 -0.90 -11.24 -16.92
N GLY A 74 -1.77 -10.22 -16.80
CA GLY A 74 -3.11 -10.21 -17.39
C GLY A 74 -4.24 -10.64 -16.45
N TYR A 75 -3.96 -10.86 -15.17
CA TYR A 75 -5.00 -11.23 -14.20
C TYR A 75 -6.03 -10.11 -14.02
N SER A 76 -7.29 -10.51 -13.94
CA SER A 76 -8.39 -9.62 -13.57
C SER A 76 -8.37 -9.30 -12.07
N GLY A 77 -9.05 -8.23 -11.67
CA GLY A 77 -9.15 -7.86 -10.25
C GLY A 77 -9.81 -8.95 -9.39
N GLN A 78 -10.77 -9.69 -9.96
CA GLN A 78 -11.46 -10.78 -9.25
C GLN A 78 -10.51 -11.96 -9.00
N GLN A 79 -9.75 -12.40 -10.02
CA GLN A 79 -8.78 -13.49 -9.85
C GLN A 79 -7.69 -13.14 -8.83
N ILE A 80 -7.28 -11.87 -8.77
CA ILE A 80 -6.33 -11.39 -7.76
C ILE A 80 -6.94 -11.42 -6.35
N HIS A 81 -8.24 -11.17 -6.22
CA HIS A 81 -8.92 -11.20 -4.93
C HIS A 81 -9.06 -12.63 -4.38
N GLU A 82 -9.23 -13.61 -5.27
CA GLU A 82 -9.37 -15.03 -4.93
C GLU A 82 -8.02 -15.75 -4.71
N ALA A 83 -6.89 -15.06 -4.94
CA ALA A 83 -5.52 -15.56 -4.80
C ALA A 83 -4.80 -15.01 -3.56
#